data_AF-A0A6V7XT47-F1
#
_entry.id   AF-A0A6V7XT47-F1
#
_cell.length_a   1.000
_cell.length_b   1.000
_cell.length_c   1.000
_cell.angle_alpha   90.00
_cell.angle_beta   90.00
_cell.angle_gamma   90.00
#
_symmetry.space_group_name_H-M   'P 1'
#
loop_
_entity.id
_entity.type
_entity.pdbx_description
1 polymer ?
#
loop_
_entity_poly.entity_id
_entity_poly.type
_entity_poly.pdbx_seq_one_letter_code
_entity_poly.pdbx_strand_id
1 'polypeptide(L)'
;MQRNFIKQCKVCESTENVGFHYGVSTCRACGAFFRRYIENEGECKYKCKCLKENNNGKSQTDLAKCKKCRLEKCLSVGMKKLGLLR
;
A
#
# COMPACT_ATOMS: atom_id res chain seq x y z
N MET A 1 -0.77 -29.93 -6.26
CA MET A 1 -1.53 -28.69 -6.02
C MET A 1 -0.60 -27.66 -5.37
N GLN A 2 0.00 -26.73 -6.13
CA GLN A 2 0.77 -25.64 -5.53
C GLN A 2 -0.20 -24.50 -5.21
N ARG A 3 -0.60 -24.38 -3.94
CA ARG A 3 -1.29 -23.18 -3.45
C ARG A 3 -0.31 -22.02 -3.63
N ASN A 4 -0.61 -21.14 -4.58
CA ASN A 4 0.16 -19.95 -4.88
C ASN A 4 0.06 -19.03 -3.65
N PHE A 5 0.90 -19.26 -2.65
CA PHE A 5 1.01 -18.39 -1.49
C PHE A 5 1.28 -17.01 -2.03
N ILE A 6 0.41 -16.07 -1.71
CA ILE A 6 0.57 -14.69 -2.11
C ILE A 6 1.76 -14.14 -1.31
N LYS A 7 2.98 -14.22 -1.85
CA LYS A 7 4.24 -13.98 -1.13
C LYS A 7 4.72 -12.54 -1.12
N GLN A 8 4.01 -11.60 -1.76
CA GLN A 8 4.56 -10.25 -1.95
C GLN A 8 3.50 -9.16 -1.82
N CYS A 9 3.81 -8.14 -1.02
CA CYS A 9 3.03 -6.93 -0.90
C CYS A 9 2.96 -6.17 -2.23
N LYS A 10 1.77 -5.91 -2.75
CA LYS A 10 1.58 -5.15 -4.01
C LYS A 10 1.91 -3.66 -3.91
N VAL A 11 2.15 -3.14 -2.70
CA VAL A 11 2.42 -1.71 -2.45
C VAL A 11 3.91 -1.43 -2.30
N CYS A 12 4.62 -2.23 -1.50
CA CYS A 12 6.02 -1.98 -1.14
C CYS A 12 6.94 -3.18 -1.42
N GLU A 13 6.46 -4.18 -2.16
CA GLU A 13 7.21 -5.36 -2.61
C GLU A 13 7.81 -6.25 -1.51
N SER A 14 7.57 -5.93 -0.24
CA SER A 14 8.00 -6.74 0.90
C SER A 14 7.34 -8.12 0.88
N THR A 15 8.14 -9.15 1.14
CA THR A 15 7.69 -10.53 1.31
C THR A 15 7.28 -10.87 2.75
N GLU A 16 7.57 -9.97 3.67
CA GLU A 16 7.36 -10.19 5.09
C GLU A 16 5.91 -9.91 5.50
N ASN A 17 5.33 -10.85 6.26
CA ASN A 17 4.00 -10.71 6.85
C ASN A 17 2.92 -10.28 5.83
N VAL A 18 2.95 -10.90 4.64
CA VAL A 18 1.99 -10.63 3.56
C VAL A 18 0.71 -11.40 3.80
N GLY A 19 -0.40 -10.67 3.77
CA GLY A 19 -1.75 -11.21 3.90
C GLY A 19 -2.71 -10.47 2.97
N PHE A 20 -4.00 -10.77 3.08
CA PHE A 20 -5.04 -10.06 2.35
C PHE A 20 -5.63 -8.97 3.25
N HIS A 21 -5.41 -7.71 2.90
CA HIS A 21 -5.93 -6.56 3.64
C HIS A 21 -6.59 -5.58 2.68
N TYR A 22 -7.78 -5.09 3.02
CA TYR A 22 -8.50 -4.09 2.22
C TYR A 22 -8.73 -4.50 0.76
N GLY A 23 -8.92 -5.80 0.51
CA GLY A 23 -9.20 -6.34 -0.82
C GLY A 23 -7.96 -6.63 -1.67
N VAL A 24 -6.74 -6.45 -1.13
CA VAL A 24 -5.49 -6.63 -1.89
C VAL A 24 -4.46 -7.37 -1.04
N SER A 25 -3.58 -8.11 -1.70
CA SER A 25 -2.37 -8.63 -1.09
C SER A 25 -1.43 -7.51 -0.64
N THR A 26 -1.27 -7.36 0.67
CA THR A 26 -0.38 -6.36 1.25
C THR A 26 0.29 -6.89 2.51
N CYS A 27 1.46 -6.34 2.85
CA CYS A 27 2.07 -6.62 4.14
C CYS A 27 1.30 -5.92 5.27
N ARG A 28 1.42 -6.44 6.49
CA ARG A 28 0.79 -5.88 7.70
C ARG A 28 1.05 -4.37 7.87
N ALA A 29 2.25 -3.91 7.52
CA ALA A 29 2.61 -2.48 7.60
C ALA A 29 1.82 -1.60 6.62
N CYS A 30 1.61 -2.07 5.38
CA CYS A 30 0.81 -1.34 4.39
C CYS A 30 -0.68 -1.39 4.73
N GLY A 31 -1.17 -2.51 5.26
CA GLY A 31 -2.53 -2.62 5.81
C GLY A 31 -2.77 -1.63 6.96
N ALA A 32 -1.86 -1.56 7.93
CA ALA A 32 -1.97 -0.60 9.04
C ALA A 32 -1.86 0.86 8.59
N PHE A 33 -1.00 1.14 7.60
CA PHE A 33 -0.88 2.46 7.00
C PHE A 33 -2.20 2.90 6.35
N PHE A 34 -2.81 2.03 5.53
CA PHE A 34 -4.06 2.33 4.86
C PHE A 34 -5.25 2.46 5.83
N ARG A 35 -5.26 1.65 6.91
CA ARG A 35 -6.24 1.80 8.00
C ARG A 35 -6.24 3.21 8.58
N ARG A 36 -5.05 3.72 8.95
CA ARG A 36 -4.90 5.06 9.53
C ARG A 36 -5.37 6.14 8.57
N TYR A 37 -5.15 5.97 7.27
CA TYR A 37 -5.66 6.90 6.27
C TYR A 37 -7.20 6.94 6.25
N ILE A 38 -7.85 5.77 6.29
CA ILE A 38 -9.32 5.66 6.36
C ILE A 38 -9.88 6.25 7.67
N GLU A 39 -9.21 5.98 8.81
CA GLU A 39 -9.62 6.47 10.13
C GLU A 39 -9.53 8.00 10.23
N ASN A 40 -8.60 8.64 9.52
CA ASN A 40 -8.48 10.10 9.43
C ASN A 40 -9.32 10.69 8.27
N GLU A 41 -10.52 10.16 8.06
CA GLU A 41 -11.51 10.62 7.05
C GLU A 41 -11.03 10.65 5.58
N GLY A 42 -9.92 9.99 5.26
CA GLY A 42 -9.39 9.99 3.89
C GLY A 42 -8.77 11.33 3.45
N GLU A 43 -8.54 12.26 4.37
CA GLU A 43 -7.79 13.48 4.07
C GLU A 43 -6.31 13.13 3.82
N CYS A 44 -5.88 13.14 2.55
CA CYS A 44 -4.46 12.96 2.22
C CYS A 44 -3.68 14.23 2.54
N LYS A 45 -3.34 14.42 3.83
CA LYS A 45 -2.44 15.51 4.31
C LYS A 45 -0.96 15.25 4.00
N TYR A 46 -0.66 14.17 3.28
CA TYR A 46 0.72 13.79 2.98
C TYR A 46 1.28 14.67 1.85
N LYS A 47 2.26 15.51 2.19
CA LYS A 47 3.07 16.20 1.19
C LYS A 47 4.00 15.19 0.52
N CYS A 48 3.97 15.11 -0.81
CA CYS A 48 4.95 14.32 -1.55
C CYS A 48 6.33 14.98 -1.39
N LYS A 49 7.31 14.19 -0.95
CA LYS A 49 8.71 14.63 -0.83
C LYS A 49 9.60 14.04 -1.93
N CYS A 50 9.02 13.26 -2.84
CA CYS A 50 9.73 12.81 -4.01
C CYS A 50 9.81 13.99 -4.98
N LEU A 51 11.03 14.45 -5.29
CA LEU A 51 11.26 15.35 -6.43
C LEU A 51 10.58 14.71 -7.64
N LYS A 52 9.76 15.48 -8.36
CA LYS A 52 8.89 15.03 -9.47
C LYS A 52 9.66 14.39 -10.63
N GLU A 53 10.98 14.49 -10.64
CA GLU A 53 11.83 13.95 -11.69
C GLU A 53 12.19 12.49 -11.36
N ASN A 54 11.73 11.60 -12.25
CA ASN A 54 12.11 10.19 -12.36
C ASN A 54 11.52 9.23 -11.30
N ASN A 55 10.22 8.96 -11.42
CA ASN A 55 9.63 7.69 -10.96
C ASN A 55 10.22 6.46 -11.68
N ASN A 56 10.99 6.64 -12.75
CA ASN A 56 11.55 5.57 -13.57
C ASN A 56 12.79 4.88 -12.97
N GLY A 57 13.37 5.39 -11.87
CA GLY A 57 14.58 4.83 -11.26
C GLY A 57 14.47 4.44 -9.78
N LYS A 58 13.33 4.69 -9.13
CA LYS A 58 13.13 4.36 -7.70
C LYS A 58 12.43 3.02 -7.57
N SER A 59 12.98 2.13 -6.74
CA SER A 59 12.30 0.88 -6.37
C SER A 59 10.93 1.20 -5.75
N GLN A 60 9.94 0.31 -5.89
CA GLN A 60 8.66 0.50 -5.20
C GLN A 60 8.84 0.58 -3.69
N THR A 61 9.91 -0.02 -3.16
CA THR A 61 10.33 0.11 -1.75
C THR A 61 10.66 1.55 -1.38
N ASP A 62 11.34 2.29 -2.26
CA ASP A 62 11.70 3.70 -2.04
C ASP A 62 10.51 4.64 -2.24
N LEU A 63 9.66 4.36 -3.23
CA LEU A 63 8.40 5.08 -3.42
C LEU A 63 7.48 4.89 -2.21
N ALA A 64 7.48 3.70 -1.62
CA ALA A 64 6.76 3.43 -0.39
C ALA A 64 7.30 4.26 0.80
N LYS A 65 8.55 4.76 0.83
CA LYS A 65 9.00 5.64 1.94
C LYS A 65 8.25 6.96 1.97
N CYS A 66 7.79 7.46 0.82
CA CYS A 66 6.94 8.64 0.77
C CYS A 66 5.49 8.29 1.13
N LYS A 67 4.93 8.92 2.17
CA LYS A 67 3.55 8.66 2.60
C LYS A 67 2.53 8.93 1.48
N LYS A 68 2.72 9.99 0.68
CA LYS A 68 1.83 10.31 -0.45
C LYS A 68 1.92 9.24 -1.54
N CYS A 69 3.12 8.91 -2.02
CA CYS A 69 3.29 7.88 -3.06
C CYS A 69 2.87 6.49 -2.59
N ARG A 70 3.11 6.15 -1.31
CA ARG A 70 2.61 4.91 -0.72
C ARG A 70 1.08 4.86 -0.76
N LEU A 71 0.40 5.94 -0.39
CA LEU A 71 -1.06 6.00 -0.45
C LEU A 71 -1.58 5.94 -1.88
N GLU A 72 -1.00 6.69 -2.81
CA GLU A 72 -1.34 6.64 -4.24
C GLU A 72 -1.19 5.21 -4.77
N LYS A 73 -0.12 4.50 -4.38
CA LYS A 73 0.06 3.09 -4.72
C LYS A 73 -1.00 2.19 -4.08
N CYS A 74 -1.32 2.37 -2.80
CA CYS A 74 -2.41 1.63 -2.13
C CYS A 74 -3.73 1.74 -2.91
N LEU A 75 -4.11 2.95 -3.32
CA LEU A 75 -5.31 3.21 -4.11
C LEU A 75 -5.18 2.59 -5.52
N SER A 76 -4.04 2.76 -6.17
CA SER A 76 -3.75 2.24 -7.51
C SER A 76 -3.82 0.72 -7.59
N VAL A 77 -3.41 -0.01 -6.54
CA VAL A 77 -3.53 -1.48 -6.48
C VAL A 77 -4.92 -1.95 -6.04
N GLY A 78 -5.86 -1.03 -5.79
CA GLY A 78 -7.25 -1.34 -5.48
C GLY A 78 -7.54 -1.51 -3.99
N MET A 79 -6.67 -1.05 -3.08
CA MET A 79 -7.02 -1.04 -1.66
C MET A 79 -8.19 -0.08 -1.45
N LYS A 80 -9.25 -0.58 -0.82
CA LYS A 80 -10.46 0.19 -0.52
C LYS A 80 -10.90 -0.09 0.90
N LYS A 81 -11.63 0.85 1.50
CA LYS A 81 -12.42 0.59 2.71
C LYS A 81 -13.51 -0.41 2.32
N LEU A 82 -13.14 -1.69 2.20
CA LEU A 82 -14.12 -2.77 2.18
C LEU A 82 -14.82 -2.66 3.52
N GLY A 83 -16.08 -2.22 3.47
CA GLY A 83 -16.99 -2.39 4.60
C GLY A 83 -16.86 -3.84 5.02
N LEU A 84 -16.56 -4.03 6.31
CA LEU A 84 -16.61 -5.33 6.99
C LEU A 84 -17.79 -6.10 6.39
N LEU A 85 -17.50 -7.10 5.56
CA LEU A 85 -18.54 -8.05 5.17
C LEU A 85 -18.94 -8.70 6.49
N ARG A 86 -20.19 -8.41 6.84
CA ARG A 86 -20.93 -8.85 8.00
C ARG A 86 -20.84 -10.36 8.16
#